data_AF-Q5X9J8-F1
#
_entry.id   AF-Q5X9J8-F1
#
_cell.length_a   1.000
_cell.length_b   1.000
_cell.length_c   1.000
_cell.angle_alpha   90.00
_cell.angle_beta   90.00
_cell.angle_gamma   90.00
#
_symmetry.space_group_name_H-M   'P 1'
#
loop_
_entity.id
_entity.type
_entity.pdbx_description
1 polymer ?
#
loop_
_entity_poly.entity_id
_entity_poly.type
_entity_poly.pdbx_seq_one_letter_code
_entity_poly.pdbx_strand_id
1 'polypeptide(L)'
;MAEITAKLVKELREKSGAGVMDAKKALVETDGDMDKAVELLREKGMAKAAKKADRVAAEGLTGVYVHGNVAAVVEVNAETDFVAKNAQFVELVNATAKVIAEGKPANNDEALALVMPSGETLAEAYVNATATIGEKISFRRFALIEKTDEQHFGAYQHNGGRIGVISVVEGGDDALAKQVSMHIAAMKPTVLSYTELDAQFIKDELAQLNHAIELDNESRAMVDKPALPFLKYGSKAQLSDDVITAAEADIKAELAAEGKPEKIWDKIIPGKMDRFMLDNTKVDQAYTLLAQVYIMDDSKTVEAYLDSVNAKAIAFARFEVGEGIEKKANDFESEVAATMAAALNN
;
A
#
# COMPACT_ATOMS: atom_id res chain seq x y z
N MET A 1 -9.86 -39.50 35.57
CA MET A 1 -9.31 -38.25 35.03
C MET A 1 -7.81 -38.27 35.20
N ALA A 2 -7.07 -38.15 34.11
CA ALA A 2 -5.62 -38.04 34.17
C ALA A 2 -5.20 -36.80 34.99
N GLU A 3 -4.06 -36.89 35.66
CA GLU A 3 -3.52 -35.78 36.45
C GLU A 3 -2.95 -34.70 35.51
N ILE A 4 -3.69 -33.60 35.34
CA ILE A 4 -3.25 -32.49 34.47
C ILE A 4 -2.25 -31.61 35.22
N THR A 5 -0.96 -31.90 35.01
CA THR A 5 0.13 -31.16 35.66
C THR A 5 0.43 -29.83 34.97
N ALA A 6 1.02 -28.89 35.71
CA ALA A 6 1.47 -27.61 35.15
C ALA A 6 2.51 -27.78 34.03
N LYS A 7 3.34 -28.83 34.08
CA LYS A 7 4.30 -29.18 33.03
C LYS A 7 3.58 -29.58 31.74
N LEU A 8 2.54 -30.41 31.84
CA LEU A 8 1.75 -30.84 30.68
C LEU A 8 1.03 -29.65 30.02
N VAL A 9 0.46 -28.76 30.83
CA VAL A 9 -0.15 -27.51 30.35
C VAL A 9 0.90 -26.65 29.64
N LYS A 10 2.09 -26.48 30.23
CA LYS A 10 3.18 -25.72 29.60
C LYS A 10 3.58 -26.31 28.25
N GLU A 11 3.77 -27.63 28.17
CA GLU A 11 4.15 -28.30 26.93
C GLU A 11 3.09 -28.12 25.83
N LEU A 12 1.81 -28.29 26.15
CA LEU A 12 0.74 -28.06 25.18
C LEU A 12 0.72 -26.62 24.68
N ARG A 13 0.92 -25.64 25.57
CA ARG A 13 0.99 -24.23 25.18
C ARG A 13 2.17 -23.93 24.27
N GLU A 14 3.33 -24.52 24.54
CA GLU A 14 4.52 -24.35 23.70
C GLU A 14 4.31 -24.95 22.31
N LYS A 15 3.56 -26.06 22.20
CA LYS A 15 3.20 -26.67 20.92
C LYS A 15 2.11 -25.91 20.16
N SER A 16 1.10 -25.39 20.86
CA SER A 16 -0.12 -24.88 20.23
C SER A 16 -0.27 -23.36 20.26
N GLY A 17 0.54 -22.64 21.02
CA GLY A 17 0.40 -21.20 21.26
C GLY A 17 -0.81 -20.79 22.12
N ALA A 18 -1.56 -21.75 22.67
CA ALA A 18 -2.83 -21.44 23.35
C ALA A 18 -2.65 -20.73 24.71
N GLY A 19 -3.70 -20.03 25.14
CA GLY A 19 -3.81 -19.47 26.48
C GLY A 19 -3.78 -20.56 27.56
N VAL A 20 -3.28 -20.23 28.75
CA VAL A 20 -3.09 -21.20 29.87
C VAL A 20 -4.36 -21.97 30.18
N MET A 21 -5.48 -21.27 30.28
CA MET A 21 -6.77 -21.89 30.61
C MET A 21 -7.35 -22.71 29.48
N ASP A 22 -7.10 -22.35 28.23
CA ASP A 22 -7.55 -23.13 27.08
C ASP A 22 -6.78 -24.45 26.98
N ALA A 23 -5.45 -24.39 27.12
CA ALA A 23 -4.61 -25.58 27.15
C ALA A 23 -4.97 -26.51 28.32
N LYS A 24 -5.16 -25.95 29.51
CA LYS A 24 -5.60 -26.74 30.68
C LYS A 24 -6.96 -27.39 30.45
N LYS A 25 -7.95 -26.65 29.93
CA LYS A 25 -9.28 -27.20 29.63
C LYS A 25 -9.23 -28.28 28.56
N ALA A 26 -8.45 -28.07 27.50
CA ALA A 26 -8.28 -29.05 26.44
C ALA A 26 -7.68 -30.36 26.99
N LEU A 27 -6.63 -30.27 27.82
CA LEU A 27 -6.06 -31.45 28.48
C LEU A 27 -7.04 -32.14 29.43
N VAL A 28 -7.86 -31.39 30.17
CA VAL A 28 -8.90 -31.99 31.03
C VAL A 28 -9.94 -32.73 30.20
N GLU A 29 -10.42 -32.13 29.10
CA GLU A 29 -11.44 -32.71 28.22
C GLU A 29 -10.94 -33.93 27.42
N THR A 30 -9.63 -34.05 27.26
CA THR A 30 -8.98 -35.14 26.50
C THR A 30 -8.26 -36.13 27.41
N ASP A 31 -8.52 -36.09 28.72
CA ASP A 31 -7.87 -36.96 29.72
C ASP A 31 -6.33 -36.97 29.61
N GLY A 32 -5.74 -35.80 29.33
CA GLY A 32 -4.30 -35.59 29.23
C GLY A 32 -3.67 -36.06 27.92
N ASP A 33 -4.45 -36.52 26.95
CA ASP A 33 -3.99 -36.92 25.63
C ASP A 33 -3.54 -35.70 24.83
N MET A 34 -2.23 -35.57 24.62
CA MET A 34 -1.63 -34.37 24.02
C MET A 34 -2.08 -34.15 22.58
N ASP A 35 -2.19 -35.21 21.77
CA ASP A 35 -2.53 -35.09 20.35
C ASP A 35 -3.99 -34.70 20.19
N LYS A 36 -4.89 -35.33 20.95
CA LYS A 36 -6.31 -34.92 20.98
C LYS A 36 -6.49 -33.52 21.54
N ALA A 37 -5.68 -33.10 22.51
CA ALA A 37 -5.74 -31.75 23.06
C ALA A 37 -5.36 -30.70 22.01
N VAL A 38 -4.37 -30.99 21.16
CA VAL A 38 -4.00 -30.13 20.02
C VAL A 38 -5.15 -30.04 19.01
N GLU A 39 -5.75 -31.16 18.61
CA GLU A 39 -6.90 -31.17 17.69
C GLU A 39 -8.09 -30.38 18.24
N LEU A 40 -8.41 -30.58 19.53
CA LEU A 40 -9.49 -29.86 20.21
C LEU A 40 -9.22 -28.35 20.28
N LEU A 41 -7.97 -27.95 20.51
CA LEU A 41 -7.59 -26.53 20.48
C LEU A 41 -7.72 -25.94 19.08
N ARG A 42 -7.41 -26.70 18.04
CA ARG A 42 -7.60 -26.28 16.65
C ARG A 42 -9.09 -26.02 16.34
N GLU A 43 -9.96 -26.95 16.74
CA GLU A 43 -11.42 -26.78 16.59
C GLU A 43 -11.95 -25.55 17.35
N LYS A 44 -11.55 -25.41 18.62
CA LYS A 44 -11.92 -24.22 19.42
C LYS A 44 -11.33 -22.93 18.85
N GLY A 45 -10.16 -23.00 18.22
CA GLY A 45 -9.52 -21.90 17.52
C GLY A 45 -10.35 -21.40 16.35
N MET A 46 -10.85 -22.31 15.51
CA MET A 46 -11.79 -21.99 14.42
C MET A 46 -13.02 -21.24 14.95
N ALA A 47 -13.65 -21.74 16.02
CA ALA A 47 -14.81 -21.08 16.63
C ALA A 47 -14.48 -19.69 17.20
N LYS A 48 -13.29 -19.52 17.79
CA LYS A 48 -12.81 -18.22 18.31
C LYS A 48 -12.50 -17.22 17.21
N ALA A 49 -12.00 -17.68 16.07
CA ALA A 49 -11.74 -16.85 14.90
C ALA A 49 -13.06 -16.41 14.24
N ALA A 50 -14.01 -17.34 14.08
CA ALA A 50 -15.35 -17.03 13.55
C ALA A 50 -16.05 -15.92 14.36
N LYS A 51 -15.97 -15.96 15.70
CA LYS A 51 -16.54 -14.91 16.58
C LYS A 51 -15.91 -13.52 16.43
N LYS A 52 -14.74 -13.41 15.77
CA LYS A 52 -14.04 -12.15 15.53
C LYS A 52 -14.10 -11.71 14.07
N ALA A 53 -14.70 -12.50 13.18
CA ALA A 53 -14.70 -12.24 11.75
C ALA A 53 -15.32 -10.88 11.39
N ASP A 54 -16.30 -10.40 12.15
CA ASP A 54 -16.98 -9.11 11.91
C ASP A 54 -16.23 -7.89 12.47
N ARG A 55 -15.10 -8.09 13.16
CA ARG A 55 -14.31 -6.98 13.70
C ARG A 55 -13.56 -6.25 12.59
N VAL A 56 -13.27 -4.97 12.82
CA VAL A 56 -12.48 -4.15 11.87
C VAL A 56 -10.99 -4.34 12.16
N ALA A 57 -10.25 -4.81 11.17
CA ALA A 57 -8.80 -4.94 11.22
C ALA A 57 -8.19 -3.94 10.23
N ALA A 58 -7.83 -2.75 10.73
CA ALA A 58 -7.33 -1.64 9.91
C ALA A 58 -5.87 -1.25 10.22
N GLU A 59 -5.25 -1.94 11.19
CA GLU A 59 -3.82 -1.89 11.44
C GLU A 59 -3.14 -3.12 10.82
N GLY A 60 -1.85 -3.34 11.07
CA GLY A 60 -1.10 -4.50 10.57
C GLY A 60 0.21 -4.14 9.88
N LEU A 61 0.65 -5.00 8.96
CA LEU A 61 1.91 -4.86 8.23
C LEU A 61 1.77 -5.28 6.77
N THR A 62 2.62 -4.67 5.95
CA THR A 62 3.00 -5.25 4.67
C THR A 62 4.13 -6.25 4.85
N GLY A 63 4.14 -7.30 4.05
CA GLY A 63 5.29 -8.21 3.88
C GLY A 63 5.82 -8.10 2.46
N VAL A 64 7.14 -8.09 2.29
CA VAL A 64 7.77 -8.07 0.97
C VAL A 64 8.77 -9.21 0.88
N TYR A 65 8.68 -10.02 -0.17
CA TYR A 65 9.63 -11.10 -0.46
C TYR A 65 10.10 -11.00 -1.90
N VAL A 66 11.40 -11.16 -2.11
CA VAL A 66 12.03 -11.17 -3.44
C VAL A 66 12.93 -12.39 -3.52
N HIS A 67 12.76 -13.21 -4.56
CA HIS A 67 13.62 -14.35 -4.83
C HIS A 67 13.75 -14.61 -6.33
N GLY A 68 14.98 -14.54 -6.85
CA GLY A 68 15.25 -14.64 -8.28
C GLY A 68 14.46 -13.59 -9.06
N ASN A 69 13.61 -14.07 -9.97
CA ASN A 69 12.80 -13.23 -10.84
C ASN A 69 11.34 -13.06 -10.39
N VAL A 70 11.03 -13.40 -9.14
CA VAL A 70 9.69 -13.26 -8.58
C VAL A 70 9.74 -12.44 -7.29
N ALA A 71 8.78 -11.54 -7.13
CA ALA A 71 8.58 -10.80 -5.91
C ALA A 71 7.09 -10.74 -5.54
N ALA A 72 6.80 -10.77 -4.24
CA ALA A 72 5.45 -10.61 -3.72
C ALA A 72 5.41 -9.57 -2.61
N VAL A 73 4.40 -8.70 -2.66
CA VAL A 73 4.01 -7.80 -1.58
C VAL A 73 2.64 -8.23 -1.07
N VAL A 74 2.47 -8.31 0.24
CA VAL A 74 1.23 -8.72 0.89
C VAL A 74 0.80 -7.66 1.90
N GLU A 75 -0.50 -7.54 2.14
CA GLU A 75 -1.06 -6.81 3.28
C GLU A 75 -1.75 -7.80 4.22
N VAL A 76 -1.31 -7.82 5.47
CA VAL A 76 -1.95 -8.58 6.55
C VAL A 76 -2.37 -7.58 7.61
N ASN A 77 -3.65 -7.63 7.99
CA ASN A 77 -4.24 -6.71 8.94
C ASN A 77 -4.45 -7.33 10.32
N ALA A 78 -4.43 -6.45 11.33
CA ALA A 78 -4.81 -6.72 12.71
C ALA A 78 -5.75 -5.61 13.23
N GLU A 79 -6.32 -5.80 14.42
CA GLU A 79 -7.15 -4.77 15.04
C GLU A 79 -6.28 -3.62 15.58
N THR A 80 -5.10 -3.94 16.13
CA THR A 80 -4.21 -2.95 16.78
C THR A 80 -2.79 -2.92 16.20
N ASP A 81 -2.09 -1.79 16.43
CA ASP A 81 -0.68 -1.64 16.07
C ASP A 81 0.27 -2.40 17.02
N PHE A 82 -0.20 -2.78 18.21
CA PHE A 82 0.53 -3.65 19.13
C PHE A 82 0.73 -5.04 18.53
N VAL A 83 -0.30 -5.61 17.89
CA VAL A 83 -0.18 -6.89 17.18
C VAL A 83 0.73 -6.76 15.96
N ALA A 84 0.72 -5.63 15.26
CA ALA A 84 1.64 -5.39 14.15
C ALA A 84 3.13 -5.48 14.56
N LYS A 85 3.46 -5.29 15.84
CA LYS A 85 4.83 -5.40 16.38
C LYS A 85 5.11 -6.76 17.04
N ASN A 86 4.12 -7.65 17.12
CA ASN A 86 4.24 -8.96 17.73
C ASN A 86 5.06 -9.91 16.83
N ALA A 87 6.01 -10.66 17.40
CA ALA A 87 6.89 -11.54 16.65
C ALA A 87 6.14 -12.62 15.85
N GLN A 88 5.11 -13.26 16.42
CA GLN A 88 4.31 -14.27 15.73
C GLN A 88 3.58 -13.67 14.52
N PHE A 89 3.07 -12.44 14.65
CA PHE A 89 2.42 -11.74 13.56
C PHE A 89 3.41 -11.39 12.44
N VAL A 90 4.57 -10.84 12.80
CA VAL A 90 5.64 -10.48 11.86
C VAL A 90 6.14 -11.72 11.09
N GLU A 91 6.34 -12.83 11.79
CA GLU A 91 6.72 -14.11 11.16
C GLU A 91 5.67 -14.59 10.17
N LEU A 92 4.38 -14.54 10.53
CA LEU A 92 3.29 -14.94 9.65
C LEU A 92 3.21 -14.04 8.40
N VAL A 93 3.38 -12.73 8.54
CA VAL A 93 3.41 -11.77 7.42
C VAL A 93 4.53 -12.13 6.44
N ASN A 94 5.75 -12.36 6.94
CA ASN A 94 6.91 -12.68 6.13
C ASN A 94 6.78 -14.06 5.45
N ALA A 95 6.27 -15.05 6.19
CA ALA A 95 6.02 -16.38 5.64
C ALA A 95 4.95 -16.34 4.55
N THR A 96 3.91 -15.53 4.71
CA THR A 96 2.86 -15.33 3.70
C THR A 96 3.43 -14.75 2.42
N ALA A 97 4.26 -13.70 2.50
CA ALA A 97 4.90 -13.11 1.32
C ALA A 97 5.76 -14.13 0.57
N LYS A 98 6.52 -14.94 1.30
CA LYS A 98 7.34 -16.01 0.73
C LYS A 98 6.49 -17.09 0.05
N VAL A 99 5.51 -17.66 0.75
CA VAL A 99 4.65 -18.73 0.23
C VAL A 99 3.89 -18.28 -1.01
N ILE A 100 3.42 -17.03 -1.04
CA ILE A 100 2.76 -16.45 -2.22
C ILE A 100 3.73 -16.29 -3.39
N ALA A 101 4.94 -15.77 -3.17
CA ALA A 101 5.93 -15.64 -4.23
C ALA A 101 6.32 -17.00 -4.85
N GLU A 102 6.51 -18.02 -4.00
CA GLU A 102 6.88 -19.37 -4.44
C GLU A 102 5.70 -20.13 -5.08
N GLY A 103 4.48 -19.92 -4.57
CA GLY A 103 3.26 -20.60 -5.01
C GLY A 103 2.56 -19.98 -6.21
N LYS A 104 2.79 -18.69 -6.49
CA LYS A 104 2.20 -17.92 -7.60
C LYS A 104 0.67 -18.05 -7.74
N PRO A 105 -0.13 -17.84 -6.67
CA PRO A 105 -1.58 -17.91 -6.77
C PRO A 105 -2.14 -16.78 -7.63
N ALA A 106 -3.26 -17.01 -8.32
CA ALA A 106 -3.88 -15.97 -9.15
C ALA A 106 -4.76 -14.99 -8.34
N ASN A 107 -5.24 -15.42 -7.17
CA ASN A 107 -6.18 -14.66 -6.34
C ASN A 107 -6.04 -15.07 -4.86
N ASN A 108 -6.75 -14.37 -3.97
CA ASN A 108 -6.65 -14.59 -2.53
C ASN A 108 -7.13 -15.98 -2.09
N ASP A 109 -8.13 -16.56 -2.76
CA ASP A 109 -8.66 -17.88 -2.39
C ASP A 109 -7.61 -18.96 -2.67
N GLU A 110 -6.96 -18.90 -3.84
CA GLU A 110 -5.81 -19.76 -4.17
C GLU A 110 -4.64 -19.53 -3.22
N ALA A 111 -4.36 -18.27 -2.84
CA ALA A 111 -3.30 -17.96 -1.88
C ALA A 111 -3.57 -18.59 -0.51
N LEU A 112 -4.79 -18.47 0.00
CA LEU A 112 -5.19 -19.05 1.29
C LEU A 112 -5.12 -20.59 1.30
N ALA A 113 -5.24 -21.24 0.14
CA ALA A 113 -5.09 -22.69 -0.01
C ALA A 113 -3.64 -23.18 -0.07
N LEU A 114 -2.65 -22.28 -0.22
CA LEU A 114 -1.23 -22.68 -0.25
C LEU A 114 -0.80 -23.26 1.10
N VAL A 115 -0.03 -24.35 1.02
CA VAL A 115 0.51 -25.05 2.19
C VAL A 115 1.84 -24.42 2.60
N MET A 116 1.91 -23.98 3.85
CA MET A 116 3.12 -23.44 4.45
C MET A 116 4.12 -24.57 4.76
N PRO A 117 5.42 -24.27 4.94
CA PRO A 117 6.41 -25.28 5.38
C PRO A 117 6.06 -25.99 6.70
N SER A 118 5.19 -25.41 7.53
CA SER A 118 4.65 -26.06 8.74
C SER A 118 3.67 -27.20 8.44
N GLY A 119 3.17 -27.32 7.21
CA GLY A 119 2.21 -28.34 6.77
C GLY A 119 0.75 -27.90 6.80
N GLU A 120 0.44 -26.77 7.44
CA GLU A 120 -0.90 -26.16 7.42
C GLU A 120 -1.07 -25.24 6.22
N THR A 121 -2.31 -25.01 5.80
CA THR A 121 -2.61 -23.98 4.78
C THR A 121 -2.49 -22.57 5.36
N LEU A 122 -2.30 -21.55 4.52
CA LEU A 122 -2.34 -20.14 4.95
C LEU A 122 -3.66 -19.82 5.68
N ALA A 123 -4.79 -20.33 5.21
CA ALA A 123 -6.08 -20.19 5.89
C ALA A 123 -6.04 -20.72 7.33
N GLU A 124 -5.49 -21.91 7.54
CA GLU A 124 -5.34 -22.52 8.86
C GLU A 124 -4.40 -21.72 9.76
N ALA A 125 -3.28 -21.24 9.21
CA ALA A 125 -2.32 -20.41 9.93
C ALA A 125 -2.96 -19.09 10.43
N TYR A 126 -3.79 -18.44 9.62
CA TYR A 126 -4.50 -17.22 10.03
C TYR A 126 -5.58 -17.47 11.09
N VAL A 127 -6.29 -18.59 11.00
CA VAL A 127 -7.23 -19.01 12.05
C VAL A 127 -6.48 -19.27 13.36
N ASN A 128 -5.35 -19.98 13.30
CA ASN A 128 -4.53 -20.27 14.46
C ASN A 128 -3.99 -18.97 15.09
N ALA A 129 -3.42 -18.07 14.29
CA ALA A 129 -2.94 -16.78 14.75
C ALA A 129 -4.06 -15.95 15.41
N THR A 130 -5.25 -15.90 14.83
CA THR A 130 -6.42 -15.22 15.42
C THR A 130 -6.83 -15.83 16.77
N ALA A 131 -6.69 -17.16 16.91
CA ALA A 131 -7.03 -17.87 18.13
C ALA A 131 -6.00 -17.63 19.25
N THR A 132 -4.70 -17.58 18.91
CA THR A 132 -3.61 -17.44 19.88
C THR A 132 -3.34 -15.99 20.26
N ILE A 133 -3.36 -15.06 19.30
CA ILE A 133 -3.13 -13.62 19.53
C ILE A 133 -4.36 -12.96 20.15
N GLY A 134 -5.56 -13.41 19.79
CA GLY A 134 -6.81 -12.90 20.37
C GLY A 134 -7.40 -11.66 19.71
N GLU A 135 -6.85 -11.24 18.57
CA GLU A 135 -7.41 -10.23 17.66
C GLU A 135 -7.75 -10.86 16.32
N LYS A 136 -8.68 -10.27 15.56
CA LYS A 136 -8.90 -10.61 14.15
C LYS A 136 -7.60 -10.34 13.39
N ILE A 137 -7.07 -11.39 12.77
CA ILE A 137 -5.97 -11.28 11.80
C ILE A 137 -6.51 -11.71 10.45
N SER A 138 -6.24 -10.90 9.42
CA SER A 138 -6.71 -11.20 8.07
C SER A 138 -5.64 -10.93 7.03
N PHE A 139 -5.38 -11.92 6.18
CA PHE A 139 -4.78 -11.68 4.88
C PHE A 139 -5.76 -10.93 3.99
N ARG A 140 -5.35 -9.75 3.51
CA ARG A 140 -6.25 -8.86 2.79
C ARG A 140 -6.01 -8.87 1.29
N ARG A 141 -4.77 -8.74 0.86
CA ARG A 141 -4.40 -8.68 -0.56
C ARG A 141 -2.93 -8.99 -0.75
N PHE A 142 -2.59 -9.40 -1.97
CA PHE A 142 -1.21 -9.51 -2.43
C PHE A 142 -1.08 -8.92 -3.84
N ALA A 143 0.14 -8.60 -4.23
CA ALA A 143 0.54 -8.44 -5.61
C ALA A 143 1.80 -9.28 -5.85
N LEU A 144 1.84 -9.94 -7.01
CA LEU A 144 2.96 -10.74 -7.45
C LEU A 144 3.50 -10.13 -8.74
N ILE A 145 4.81 -9.89 -8.78
CA ILE A 145 5.47 -9.29 -9.94
C ILE A 145 6.63 -10.19 -10.33
N GLU A 146 6.74 -10.46 -11.64
CA GLU A 146 7.88 -11.14 -12.23
C GLU A 146 8.73 -10.16 -13.04
N LYS A 147 10.02 -10.45 -13.17
CA LYS A 147 10.96 -9.68 -13.99
C LYS A 147 11.77 -10.59 -14.91
N THR A 148 12.43 -10.03 -15.91
CA THR A 148 13.46 -10.76 -16.68
C THR A 148 14.82 -10.73 -15.95
N ASP A 149 15.81 -11.44 -16.48
CA ASP A 149 17.16 -11.46 -15.90
C ASP A 149 17.88 -10.10 -16.06
N GLU A 150 17.52 -9.32 -17.09
CA GLU A 150 18.06 -7.99 -17.40
C GLU A 150 17.41 -6.87 -16.57
N GLN A 151 16.33 -7.17 -15.87
CA GLN A 151 15.59 -6.22 -15.06
C GLN A 151 15.99 -6.30 -13.59
N HIS A 152 15.70 -5.24 -12.85
CA HIS A 152 16.03 -5.05 -11.44
C HIS A 152 14.77 -4.90 -10.60
N PHE A 153 14.71 -5.59 -9.46
CA PHE A 153 13.65 -5.35 -8.47
C PHE A 153 14.05 -4.22 -7.52
N GLY A 154 13.15 -3.27 -7.32
CA GLY A 154 13.18 -2.35 -6.20
C GLY A 154 12.24 -2.83 -5.11
N ALA A 155 12.75 -3.28 -3.97
CA ALA A 155 11.92 -3.62 -2.80
C ALA A 155 12.14 -2.61 -1.68
N TYR A 156 11.05 -2.04 -1.16
CA TYR A 156 11.11 -1.05 -0.09
C TYR A 156 9.92 -1.17 0.87
N GLN A 157 10.22 -1.14 2.16
CA GLN A 157 9.22 -1.03 3.23
C GLN A 157 9.47 0.26 4.01
N HIS A 158 8.41 1.03 4.25
CA HIS A 158 8.47 2.32 4.95
C HIS A 158 7.58 2.32 6.20
N ASN A 159 7.83 3.27 7.10
CA ASN A 159 7.06 3.46 8.35
C ASN A 159 6.88 2.16 9.15
N GLY A 160 7.98 1.43 9.38
CA GLY A 160 7.96 0.18 10.15
C GLY A 160 7.22 -0.97 9.45
N GLY A 161 7.09 -0.94 8.13
CA GLY A 161 6.38 -1.95 7.35
C GLY A 161 4.92 -1.62 7.05
N ARG A 162 4.43 -0.43 7.43
CA ARG A 162 3.07 0.02 7.07
C ARG A 162 2.88 0.28 5.59
N ILE A 163 3.96 0.58 4.86
CA ILE A 163 3.94 0.72 3.41
C ILE A 163 4.93 -0.29 2.84
N GLY A 164 4.49 -1.06 1.85
CA GLY A 164 5.31 -2.02 1.12
C GLY A 164 5.24 -1.74 -0.36
N VAL A 165 6.41 -1.70 -1.02
CA VAL A 165 6.54 -1.41 -2.44
C VAL A 165 7.47 -2.41 -3.11
N ILE A 166 7.05 -2.87 -4.28
CA ILE A 166 7.89 -3.54 -5.26
C ILE A 166 7.83 -2.73 -6.56
N SER A 167 8.96 -2.50 -7.19
CA SER A 167 9.06 -1.97 -8.56
C SER A 167 9.96 -2.86 -9.40
N VAL A 168 9.78 -2.81 -10.71
CA VAL A 168 10.67 -3.40 -11.71
C VAL A 168 11.19 -2.29 -12.59
N VAL A 169 12.51 -2.23 -12.72
CA VAL A 169 13.21 -1.28 -13.60
C VAL A 169 14.02 -2.08 -14.61
N GLU A 170 13.98 -1.68 -15.87
CA GLU A 170 14.86 -2.15 -16.93
C GLU A 170 15.99 -1.14 -17.14
N GLY A 171 17.22 -1.63 -17.28
CA GLY A 171 18.41 -0.76 -17.24
C GLY A 171 18.73 -0.28 -15.82
N GLY A 172 19.82 0.49 -15.68
CA GLY A 172 20.32 0.91 -14.38
C GLY A 172 20.79 -0.27 -13.52
N ASP A 173 20.43 -0.27 -12.23
CA ASP A 173 20.81 -1.28 -11.24
C ASP A 173 19.77 -1.41 -10.10
N ASP A 174 20.03 -2.33 -9.16
CA ASP A 174 19.17 -2.54 -7.98
C ASP A 174 19.06 -1.30 -7.08
N ALA A 175 20.09 -0.43 -7.07
CA ALA A 175 20.07 0.79 -6.27
C ALA A 175 19.09 1.80 -6.86
N LEU A 176 19.08 1.98 -8.18
CA LEU A 176 18.09 2.77 -8.89
C LEU A 176 16.68 2.23 -8.65
N ALA A 177 16.48 0.92 -8.82
CA ALA A 177 15.18 0.30 -8.61
C ALA A 177 14.66 0.54 -7.18
N LYS A 178 15.54 0.44 -6.17
CA LYS A 178 15.19 0.78 -4.79
C LYS A 178 14.79 2.25 -4.62
N GLN A 179 15.48 3.19 -5.26
CA GLN A 179 15.11 4.62 -5.20
C GLN A 179 13.76 4.89 -5.84
N VAL A 180 13.45 4.23 -6.97
CA VAL A 180 12.13 4.28 -7.60
C VAL A 180 11.06 3.77 -6.63
N SER A 181 11.30 2.66 -5.91
CA SER A 181 10.37 2.17 -4.88
C SER A 181 10.21 3.12 -3.69
N MET A 182 11.25 3.86 -3.31
CA MET A 182 11.14 4.91 -2.29
C MET A 182 10.27 6.07 -2.76
N HIS A 183 10.41 6.47 -4.04
CA HIS A 183 9.56 7.49 -4.64
C HIS A 183 8.10 7.04 -4.69
N ILE A 184 7.82 5.83 -5.17
CA ILE A 184 6.46 5.24 -5.20
C ILE A 184 5.84 5.21 -3.79
N ALA A 185 6.60 4.82 -2.77
CA ALA A 185 6.11 4.77 -1.39
C ALA A 185 5.59 6.15 -0.92
N ALA A 186 6.31 7.21 -1.28
CA ALA A 186 6.02 8.59 -0.87
C ALA A 186 4.94 9.26 -1.73
N MET A 187 5.03 9.14 -3.06
CA MET A 187 4.17 9.87 -4.01
C MET A 187 2.87 9.14 -4.38
N LYS A 188 2.75 7.85 -4.01
CA LYS A 188 1.53 7.06 -4.15
C LYS A 188 0.93 7.04 -5.57
N PRO A 189 1.71 6.88 -6.66
CA PRO A 189 1.12 6.69 -7.98
C PRO A 189 0.24 5.44 -7.99
N THR A 190 -0.84 5.46 -8.76
CA THR A 190 -1.78 4.35 -8.93
C THR A 190 -1.51 3.55 -10.20
N VAL A 191 -0.92 4.18 -11.22
CA VAL A 191 -0.53 3.55 -12.50
C VAL A 191 0.85 4.02 -12.97
N LEU A 192 1.41 3.40 -14.00
CA LEU A 192 2.74 3.75 -14.50
C LEU A 192 2.71 5.06 -15.30
N SER A 193 1.75 5.18 -16.22
CA SER A 193 1.70 6.33 -17.15
C SER A 193 0.26 6.78 -17.46
N TYR A 194 0.16 7.94 -18.10
CA TYR A 194 -1.11 8.54 -18.51
C TYR A 194 -1.91 7.66 -19.49
N THR A 195 -1.28 6.71 -20.19
CA THR A 195 -1.99 5.82 -21.12
C THR A 195 -2.88 4.80 -20.42
N GLU A 196 -2.73 4.63 -19.10
CA GLU A 196 -3.56 3.74 -18.28
C GLU A 196 -4.74 4.48 -17.63
N LEU A 197 -4.80 5.80 -17.76
CA LEU A 197 -5.90 6.61 -17.22
C LEU A 197 -7.06 6.67 -18.21
N ASP A 198 -8.28 6.40 -17.72
CA ASP A 198 -9.49 6.56 -18.51
C ASP A 198 -9.82 8.04 -18.78
N ALA A 199 -10.38 8.33 -19.95
CA ALA A 199 -10.71 9.69 -20.37
C ALA A 199 -11.78 10.35 -19.48
N GLN A 200 -12.76 9.58 -18.99
CA GLN A 200 -13.77 10.11 -18.08
C GLN A 200 -13.17 10.38 -16.70
N PHE A 201 -12.31 9.47 -16.20
CA PHE A 201 -11.52 9.71 -14.98
C PHE A 201 -10.71 11.02 -15.07
N ILE A 202 -9.95 11.22 -16.16
CA ILE A 202 -9.16 12.45 -16.36
C ILE A 202 -10.05 13.71 -16.30
N LYS A 203 -11.22 13.65 -16.93
CA LYS A 203 -12.16 14.78 -16.95
C LYS A 203 -12.70 15.10 -15.56
N ASP A 204 -13.07 14.07 -14.79
CA ASP A 204 -13.64 14.25 -13.45
C ASP A 204 -12.58 14.77 -12.47
N GLU A 205 -11.36 14.24 -12.51
CA GLU A 205 -10.24 14.73 -11.70
C GLU A 205 -9.84 16.17 -12.07
N LEU A 206 -9.83 16.52 -13.36
CA LEU A 206 -9.60 17.90 -13.80
C LEU A 206 -10.68 18.85 -13.27
N ALA A 207 -11.94 18.43 -13.24
CA ALA A 207 -13.02 19.21 -12.66
C ALA A 207 -12.84 19.41 -11.16
N GLN A 208 -12.40 18.38 -10.42
CA GLN A 208 -12.09 18.48 -8.99
C GLN A 208 -10.92 19.44 -8.72
N LEU A 209 -9.84 19.36 -9.51
CA LEU A 209 -8.70 20.28 -9.40
C LEU A 209 -9.13 21.73 -9.65
N ASN A 210 -9.97 21.95 -10.67
CA ASN A 210 -10.50 23.28 -10.97
C ASN A 210 -11.44 23.79 -9.87
N HIS A 211 -12.26 22.93 -9.26
CA HIS A 211 -13.08 23.33 -8.12
C HIS A 211 -12.21 23.72 -6.90
N ALA A 212 -11.09 23.03 -6.66
CA ALA A 212 -10.15 23.43 -5.63
C ALA A 212 -9.51 24.81 -5.93
N ILE A 213 -9.20 25.09 -7.20
CA ILE A 213 -8.71 26.41 -7.66
C ILE A 213 -9.76 27.49 -7.44
N GLU A 214 -11.03 27.20 -7.69
CA GLU A 214 -12.16 28.12 -7.45
C GLU A 214 -12.22 28.53 -5.97
N LEU A 215 -12.18 27.55 -5.05
CA LEU A 215 -12.17 27.81 -3.60
C LEU A 215 -10.92 28.60 -3.14
N ASP A 216 -9.74 28.31 -3.70
CA ASP A 216 -8.53 29.09 -3.41
C ASP A 216 -8.65 30.53 -3.95
N ASN A 217 -9.29 30.71 -5.11
CA ASN A 217 -9.54 32.03 -5.70
C ASN A 217 -10.50 32.88 -4.87
N GLU A 218 -11.52 32.28 -4.26
CA GLU A 218 -12.37 32.97 -3.27
C GLU A 218 -11.53 33.50 -2.10
N SER A 219 -10.64 32.66 -1.56
CA SER A 219 -9.73 33.04 -0.47
C SER A 219 -8.73 34.12 -0.89
N ARG A 220 -8.20 34.05 -2.12
CA ARG A 220 -7.26 35.04 -2.69
C ARG A 220 -7.91 36.40 -2.87
N ALA A 221 -9.16 36.45 -3.32
CA ALA A 221 -9.91 37.69 -3.48
C ALA A 221 -10.08 38.42 -2.14
N MET A 222 -10.21 37.69 -1.02
CA MET A 222 -10.30 38.30 0.32
C MET A 222 -9.00 38.95 0.81
N VAL A 223 -7.85 38.58 0.24
CA VAL A 223 -6.52 39.08 0.61
C VAL A 223 -5.84 39.84 -0.52
N ASP A 224 -6.61 40.33 -1.49
CA ASP A 224 -6.14 41.10 -2.65
C ASP A 224 -5.02 40.42 -3.45
N LYS A 225 -5.04 39.08 -3.53
CA LYS A 225 -4.10 38.29 -4.35
C LYS A 225 -4.69 38.00 -5.74
N PRO A 226 -3.86 37.98 -6.80
CA PRO A 226 -4.31 37.57 -8.13
C PRO A 226 -4.90 36.15 -8.12
N ALA A 227 -5.98 35.97 -8.89
CA ALA A 227 -6.58 34.66 -9.11
C ALA A 227 -5.60 33.73 -9.84
N LEU A 228 -5.60 32.46 -9.43
CA LEU A 228 -4.97 31.37 -10.15
C LEU A 228 -5.76 31.06 -11.42
N PRO A 229 -5.07 30.73 -12.53
CA PRO A 229 -5.71 30.27 -13.74
C PRO A 229 -6.32 28.88 -13.53
N PHE A 230 -7.50 28.64 -14.11
CA PHE A 230 -8.04 27.29 -14.23
C PHE A 230 -7.22 26.45 -15.21
N LEU A 231 -7.10 25.17 -14.91
CA LEU A 231 -6.42 24.20 -15.75
C LEU A 231 -7.32 23.87 -16.95
N LYS A 232 -6.77 24.02 -18.16
CA LYS A 232 -7.45 23.66 -19.41
C LYS A 232 -7.33 22.16 -19.70
N TYR A 233 -6.20 21.57 -19.34
CA TYR A 233 -5.89 20.16 -19.53
C TYR A 233 -5.37 19.57 -18.22
N GLY A 234 -5.70 18.31 -17.98
CA GLY A 234 -5.26 17.55 -16.81
C GLY A 234 -4.22 16.48 -17.13
N SER A 235 -4.16 16.03 -18.39
CA SER A 235 -3.35 14.89 -18.81
C SER A 235 -2.69 15.10 -20.17
N LYS A 236 -1.53 14.48 -20.37
CA LYS A 236 -0.81 14.38 -21.64
C LYS A 236 -1.68 13.75 -22.74
N ALA A 237 -2.65 12.92 -22.37
CA ALA A 237 -3.64 12.38 -23.30
C ALA A 237 -4.47 13.47 -24.02
N GLN A 238 -4.58 14.66 -23.44
CA GLN A 238 -5.33 15.79 -24.00
C GLN A 238 -4.44 16.77 -24.79
N LEU A 239 -3.11 16.58 -24.76
CA LEU A 239 -2.11 17.46 -25.37
C LEU A 239 -1.74 16.96 -26.77
N SER A 240 -2.68 17.10 -27.71
CA SER A 240 -2.42 16.83 -29.13
C SER A 240 -1.33 17.75 -29.72
N ASP A 241 -0.77 17.37 -30.86
CA ASP A 241 0.22 18.18 -31.59
C ASP A 241 -0.26 19.61 -31.85
N ASP A 242 -1.56 19.80 -32.14
CA ASP A 242 -2.16 21.13 -32.34
C ASP A 242 -2.14 21.96 -31.05
N VAL A 243 -2.37 21.34 -29.90
CA VAL A 243 -2.34 22.00 -28.58
C VAL A 243 -0.91 22.40 -28.24
N ILE A 244 0.06 21.51 -28.49
CA ILE A 244 1.49 21.79 -28.24
C ILE A 244 1.98 22.91 -29.16
N THR A 245 1.61 22.87 -30.45
CA THR A 245 1.97 23.90 -31.43
C THR A 245 1.36 25.25 -31.07
N ALA A 246 0.09 25.27 -30.64
CA ALA A 246 -0.56 26.48 -30.16
C ALA A 246 0.14 27.05 -28.91
N ALA A 247 0.49 26.20 -27.94
CA ALA A 247 1.20 26.63 -26.75
C ALA A 247 2.57 27.25 -27.08
N GLU A 248 3.33 26.66 -28.00
CA GLU A 248 4.62 27.23 -28.44
C GLU A 248 4.42 28.58 -29.14
N ALA A 249 3.37 28.71 -29.96
CA ALA A 249 3.03 29.98 -30.62
C ALA A 249 2.64 31.07 -29.61
N ASP A 250 1.84 30.72 -28.60
CA ASP A 250 1.45 31.63 -27.51
C ASP A 250 2.67 32.11 -26.72
N ILE A 251 3.60 31.20 -26.40
CA ILE A 251 4.87 31.55 -25.74
C ILE A 251 5.72 32.50 -26.60
N LYS A 252 5.81 32.26 -27.91
CA LYS A 252 6.52 33.17 -28.83
C LYS A 252 5.87 34.56 -28.87
N ALA A 253 4.55 34.61 -28.90
CA ALA A 253 3.80 35.87 -28.86
C ALA A 253 4.03 36.62 -27.54
N GLU A 254 4.05 35.92 -26.40
CA GLU A 254 4.37 36.48 -25.09
C GLU A 254 5.79 37.06 -25.05
N LEU A 255 6.80 36.30 -25.50
CA LEU A 255 8.19 36.77 -25.55
C LEU A 255 8.38 38.00 -26.46
N ALA A 256 7.65 38.06 -27.58
CA ALA A 256 7.63 39.22 -28.45
C ALA A 256 7.01 40.45 -27.76
N ALA A 257 5.89 40.26 -27.05
CA ALA A 257 5.23 41.32 -26.29
C ALA A 257 6.09 41.85 -25.13
N GLU A 258 6.89 40.99 -24.50
CA GLU A 258 7.89 41.36 -23.48
C GLU A 258 9.14 42.05 -24.06
N GLY A 259 9.27 42.12 -25.39
CA GLY A 259 10.45 42.69 -26.06
C GLY A 259 11.71 41.83 -25.94
N LYS A 260 11.58 40.52 -25.68
CA LYS A 260 12.72 39.60 -25.62
C LYS A 260 13.28 39.35 -27.03
N PRO A 261 14.59 39.55 -27.28
CA PRO A 261 15.16 39.35 -28.61
C PRO A 261 15.00 37.91 -29.12
N GLU A 262 14.58 37.72 -30.37
CA GLU A 262 14.36 36.38 -30.96
C GLU A 262 15.59 35.44 -30.86
N LYS A 263 16.80 36.00 -30.92
CA LYS A 263 18.06 35.24 -30.82
C LYS A 263 18.32 34.51 -29.49
N ILE A 264 17.48 34.73 -28.47
CA ILE A 264 17.56 34.01 -27.18
C ILE A 264 16.33 33.11 -26.94
N TRP A 265 15.37 33.08 -27.86
CA TRP A 265 14.14 32.30 -27.69
C TRP A 265 14.40 30.80 -27.66
N ASP A 266 15.39 30.33 -28.42
CA ASP A 266 15.89 28.94 -28.42
C ASP A 266 16.29 28.44 -27.02
N LYS A 267 16.72 29.34 -26.14
CA LYS A 267 17.10 29.02 -24.76
C LYS A 267 15.95 29.14 -23.76
N ILE A 268 14.88 29.86 -24.09
CA ILE A 268 13.77 30.16 -23.18
C ILE A 268 12.58 29.22 -23.44
N ILE A 269 12.24 29.00 -24.70
CA ILE A 269 11.07 28.22 -25.11
C ILE A 269 11.06 26.82 -24.50
N PRO A 270 12.17 26.03 -24.50
CA PRO A 270 12.16 24.70 -23.90
C PRO A 270 11.70 24.72 -22.43
N GLY A 271 12.24 25.61 -21.60
CA GLY A 271 11.85 25.71 -20.20
C GLY A 271 10.40 26.20 -19.99
N LYS A 272 9.90 27.10 -20.85
CA LYS A 272 8.48 27.51 -20.82
C LYS A 272 7.56 26.36 -21.29
N MET A 273 7.99 25.55 -22.25
CA MET A 273 7.26 24.36 -22.71
C MET A 273 7.25 23.26 -21.63
N ASP A 274 8.37 23.00 -20.96
CA ASP A 274 8.41 22.06 -19.83
C ASP A 274 7.46 22.51 -18.72
N ARG A 275 7.41 23.81 -18.44
CA ARG A 275 6.46 24.38 -17.49
C ARG A 275 5.01 24.23 -17.98
N PHE A 276 4.74 24.49 -19.25
CA PHE A 276 3.42 24.27 -19.85
C PHE A 276 2.98 22.82 -19.68
N MET A 277 3.85 21.85 -19.97
CA MET A 277 3.56 20.43 -19.79
C MET A 277 3.27 20.10 -18.32
N LEU A 278 4.09 20.56 -17.39
CA LEU A 278 3.88 20.36 -15.95
C LEU A 278 2.57 21.00 -15.45
N ASP A 279 2.18 22.15 -15.98
CA ASP A 279 0.94 22.81 -15.56
C ASP A 279 -0.30 22.15 -16.16
N ASN A 280 -0.17 21.48 -17.31
CA ASN A 280 -1.27 20.86 -18.04
C ASN A 280 -1.34 19.32 -17.93
N THR A 281 -0.60 18.74 -16.97
CA THR A 281 -0.56 17.30 -16.68
C THR A 281 -0.74 17.00 -15.18
N LYS A 282 -1.50 17.85 -14.46
CA LYS A 282 -1.67 17.73 -13.00
C LYS A 282 -2.40 16.47 -12.56
N VAL A 283 -3.30 15.93 -13.38
CA VAL A 283 -3.91 14.61 -13.14
C VAL A 283 -2.84 13.52 -13.28
N ASP A 284 -2.01 13.59 -14.31
CA ASP A 284 -0.93 12.60 -14.49
C ASP A 284 0.07 12.64 -13.32
N GLN A 285 0.43 13.82 -12.83
CA GLN A 285 1.32 13.98 -11.67
C GLN A 285 0.71 13.41 -10.38
N ALA A 286 -0.62 13.45 -10.23
CA ALA A 286 -1.29 12.89 -9.06
C ALA A 286 -1.33 11.36 -9.09
N TYR A 287 -1.51 10.76 -10.28
CA TYR A 287 -1.87 9.34 -10.40
C TYR A 287 -0.84 8.45 -11.11
N THR A 288 0.11 9.01 -11.85
CA THR A 288 1.05 8.24 -12.67
C THR A 288 2.47 8.37 -12.15
N LEU A 289 3.22 7.26 -12.10
CA LEU A 289 4.61 7.27 -11.67
C LEU A 289 5.47 8.16 -12.58
N LEU A 290 5.35 8.00 -13.90
CA LEU A 290 6.26 8.61 -14.86
C LEU A 290 6.14 10.14 -14.94
N ALA A 291 4.96 10.71 -14.68
CA ALA A 291 4.77 12.16 -14.71
C ALA A 291 5.10 12.85 -13.38
N GLN A 292 5.31 12.11 -12.29
CA GLN A 292 5.64 12.68 -10.99
C GLN A 292 7.02 13.34 -11.00
N VAL A 293 7.13 14.49 -10.32
CA VAL A 293 8.43 15.14 -10.05
C VAL A 293 9.25 14.23 -9.14
N TYR A 294 10.45 13.87 -9.56
CA TYR A 294 11.23 12.85 -8.88
C TYR A 294 11.78 13.38 -7.55
N ILE A 295 11.58 12.64 -6.45
CA ILE A 295 11.95 13.10 -5.10
C ILE A 295 13.47 13.23 -4.94
N MET A 296 14.25 12.40 -5.64
CA MET A 296 15.71 12.44 -5.54
C MET A 296 16.34 13.47 -6.48
N ASP A 297 15.58 14.01 -7.44
CA ASP A 297 16.00 15.06 -8.38
C ASP A 297 14.76 15.83 -8.83
N ASP A 298 14.41 16.89 -8.10
CA ASP A 298 13.19 17.67 -8.30
C ASP A 298 13.21 18.54 -9.57
N SER A 299 14.32 18.52 -10.31
CA SER A 299 14.45 19.18 -11.61
C SER A 299 13.84 18.37 -12.76
N LYS A 300 13.47 17.10 -12.52
CA LYS A 300 12.98 16.16 -13.53
C LYS A 300 11.74 15.42 -13.07
N THR A 301 10.96 14.93 -14.02
CA THR A 301 9.99 13.86 -13.76
C THR A 301 10.72 12.52 -13.59
N VAL A 302 10.03 11.50 -13.06
CA VAL A 302 10.58 10.14 -12.99
C VAL A 302 10.96 9.62 -14.38
N GLU A 303 10.11 9.85 -15.39
CA GLU A 303 10.41 9.49 -16.79
C GLU A 303 11.72 10.15 -17.28
N ALA A 304 11.82 11.47 -17.13
CA ALA A 304 12.99 12.21 -17.59
C ALA A 304 14.27 11.83 -16.82
N TYR A 305 14.15 11.50 -15.53
CA TYR A 305 15.28 11.01 -14.75
C TYR A 305 15.74 9.63 -15.25
N LEU A 306 14.81 8.69 -15.40
CA LEU A 306 15.11 7.33 -15.86
C LEU A 306 15.72 7.33 -17.28
N ASP A 307 15.16 8.12 -18.20
CA ASP A 307 15.73 8.30 -19.54
C ASP A 307 17.17 8.83 -19.48
N SER A 308 17.46 9.77 -18.58
CA SER A 308 18.81 10.34 -18.45
C SER A 308 19.86 9.35 -17.94
N VAL A 309 19.43 8.21 -17.38
CA VAL A 309 20.30 7.10 -16.95
C VAL A 309 20.11 5.83 -17.80
N ASN A 310 19.43 5.95 -18.94
CA ASN A 310 19.09 4.83 -19.84
C ASN A 310 18.33 3.69 -19.13
N ALA A 311 17.38 4.04 -18.27
CA ALA A 311 16.52 3.10 -17.56
C ALA A 311 15.04 3.36 -17.84
N LYS A 312 14.18 2.40 -17.51
CA LYS A 312 12.72 2.48 -17.63
C LYS A 312 12.04 1.79 -16.47
N ALA A 313 10.96 2.37 -15.94
CA ALA A 313 10.10 1.67 -15.00
C ALA A 313 9.14 0.76 -15.80
N ILE A 314 9.02 -0.50 -15.37
CA ILE A 314 8.28 -1.55 -16.09
C ILE A 314 6.98 -1.89 -15.37
N ALA A 315 7.03 -2.05 -14.05
CA ALA A 315 5.89 -2.39 -13.23
C ALA A 315 6.12 -1.93 -11.78
N PHE A 316 5.05 -1.75 -11.02
CA PHE A 316 5.14 -1.61 -9.57
C PHE A 316 3.87 -2.10 -8.88
N ALA A 317 3.99 -2.36 -7.59
CA ALA A 317 2.90 -2.53 -6.66
C ALA A 317 3.22 -1.79 -5.36
N ARG A 318 2.23 -1.11 -4.81
CA ARG A 318 2.31 -0.38 -3.54
C ARG A 318 1.10 -0.71 -2.70
N PHE A 319 1.33 -1.14 -1.46
CA PHE A 319 0.28 -1.24 -0.45
C PHE A 319 0.57 -0.35 0.74
N GLU A 320 -0.47 0.27 1.27
CA GLU A 320 -0.48 0.95 2.57
C GLU A 320 -1.50 0.25 3.47
N VAL A 321 -1.07 -0.12 4.67
CA VAL A 321 -1.89 -0.84 5.64
C VAL A 321 -3.13 -0.04 5.99
N GLY A 322 -4.30 -0.66 5.81
CA GLY A 322 -5.60 -0.10 6.13
C GLY A 322 -6.14 0.87 5.08
N GLU A 323 -5.45 1.03 3.95
CA GLU A 323 -5.92 1.88 2.85
C GLU A 323 -7.31 1.42 2.36
N GLY A 324 -8.31 2.31 2.40
CA GLY A 324 -9.70 1.99 2.05
C GLY A 324 -10.48 1.24 3.13
N ILE A 325 -9.94 1.08 4.35
CA ILE A 325 -10.68 0.53 5.50
C ILE A 325 -11.14 1.68 6.40
N GLU A 326 -12.45 1.81 6.59
CA GLU A 326 -13.00 2.77 7.53
C GLU A 326 -12.66 2.37 8.97
N LYS A 327 -11.92 3.23 9.67
CA LYS A 327 -11.62 3.04 11.09
C LYS A 327 -12.77 3.60 11.92
N LYS A 328 -13.38 2.77 12.76
CA LYS A 328 -14.29 3.26 13.79
C LYS A 328 -13.53 4.19 14.72
N ALA A 329 -14.00 5.43 14.86
CA ALA A 329 -13.53 6.33 15.90
C ALA A 329 -14.09 5.81 17.24
N ASN A 330 -13.22 5.43 18.15
CA ASN A 330 -13.62 5.05 19.51
C ASN A 330 -13.54 6.30 20.40
N ASP A 331 -14.65 6.63 21.07
CA ASP A 331 -14.69 7.66 22.11
C ASP A 331 -14.59 7.00 23.48
N PHE A 332 -13.37 6.98 24.01
CA PHE A 332 -13.05 6.36 25.28
C PHE A 332 -13.84 6.95 26.45
N GLU A 333 -14.13 8.27 26.44
CA GLU A 333 -14.92 8.89 27.50
C GLU A 333 -16.35 8.38 27.49
N SER A 334 -16.95 8.26 26.30
CA SER A 334 -18.29 7.70 26.13
C SER A 334 -18.37 6.22 26.57
N GLU A 335 -17.35 5.42 26.27
CA GLU A 335 -17.29 4.02 26.68
C GLU A 335 -17.17 3.86 28.21
N VAL A 336 -16.31 4.69 28.84
CA VAL A 336 -16.19 4.72 30.30
C VAL A 336 -17.49 5.17 30.96
N ALA A 337 -18.12 6.23 30.44
CA ALA A 337 -19.41 6.70 30.95
C ALA A 337 -20.51 5.64 30.82
N ALA A 338 -20.59 4.95 29.67
CA ALA A 338 -21.56 3.89 29.43
C ALA A 338 -21.35 2.69 30.36
N THR A 339 -20.10 2.26 30.58
CA THR A 339 -19.78 1.16 31.50
C THR A 339 -20.06 1.53 32.95
N MET A 340 -19.73 2.75 33.39
CA MET A 340 -20.09 3.25 34.72
C MET A 340 -21.61 3.32 34.92
N ALA A 341 -22.36 3.80 33.94
CA ALA A 341 -23.82 3.86 34.00
C ALA A 341 -24.45 2.46 34.07
N ALA A 342 -23.95 1.48 33.30
CA ALA A 342 -24.41 0.10 33.35
C ALA A 342 -24.11 -0.58 34.70
N ALA A 343 -22.99 -0.23 35.34
CA ALA A 343 -22.64 -0.74 36.66
C ALA A 343 -23.51 -0.16 37.78
N LEU A 344 -23.99 1.08 37.64
CA LEU A 344 -24.86 1.75 38.63
C LEU A 344 -26.34 1.32 38.55
N ASN A 345 -26.76 0.71 37.43
CA ASN A 345 -28.13 0.26 37.19
C ASN A 345 -28.38 -1.23 37.49
N ASN A 346 -27.40 -1.94 38.07
CA ASN A 346 -27.50 -3.33 38.55
C ASN A 346 -27.32 -3.40 40.07
#